data_AF-X0VVK9-F1
#
_entry.id   AF-X0VVK9-F1
#
_cell.length_a   1.000
_cell.length_b   1.000
_cell.length_c   1.000
_cell.angle_alpha   90.00
_cell.angle_beta   90.00
_cell.angle_gamma   90.00
#
_symmetry.space_group_name_H-M   'P 1'
#
loop_
_entity.id
_entity.type
_entity.pdbx_description
1 polymer ?
#
loop_
_entity_poly.entity_id
_entity_poly.type
_entity_poly.pdbx_seq_one_letter_code
_entity_poly.pdbx_strand_id
1 'polypeptide(L)'
;LNGANTNDKLQSISREVAPLRAKHNDDIKLNKALFTRIKQIYEEKDRLGLTPEQDTLLENYYLGFVRSGANLNDGDKEKLRRINEELSKLYVEFRQNHLKQTNAIGLVIDKDEDLAGLPDEVIQAAAEMAEERGIPGKWVFTLQKPSFIPFLMNSSKRELRKIVFKAYVNRGNNNDEFDNKKLILRIASLRVSRANLLGYETHADYVLERNMAKNPENVCAFLNDLWKPAIKRAKMEVADMQAIINREGHDLKLQAWDWW
;
A
#
# COMPACT_ATOMS: atom_id res chain seq x y z
N LEU A 1 12.58 -12.07 -0.02
CA LEU A 1 12.14 -13.04 1.01
C LEU A 1 10.92 -12.54 1.78
N ASN A 2 11.04 -11.61 2.74
CA ASN A 2 9.92 -11.14 3.58
C ASN A 2 8.68 -10.56 2.82
N GLY A 3 8.84 -10.15 1.55
CA GLY A 3 7.73 -9.66 0.72
C GLY A 3 7.03 -10.72 -0.14
N ALA A 4 7.59 -11.92 -0.27
CA ALA A 4 7.08 -12.97 -1.17
C ALA A 4 6.94 -14.35 -0.49
N ASN A 5 7.84 -14.68 0.45
CA ASN A 5 7.81 -15.89 1.25
C ASN A 5 8.23 -15.54 2.68
N THR A 6 7.25 -15.18 3.51
CA THR A 6 7.46 -14.75 4.90
C THR A 6 6.96 -15.79 5.88
N ASN A 7 7.47 -15.72 7.11
CA ASN A 7 6.98 -16.47 8.26
C ASN A 7 7.15 -15.62 9.53
N ASP A 8 6.72 -16.12 10.68
CA ASP A 8 6.75 -15.37 11.95
C ASP A 8 8.17 -14.97 12.36
N LYS A 9 9.16 -15.82 12.09
CA LYS A 9 10.57 -15.52 12.38
C LYS A 9 11.07 -14.36 11.53
N LEU A 10 10.81 -14.37 10.22
CA LEU A 10 11.17 -13.28 9.31
C LEU A 10 10.43 -11.98 9.65
N GLN A 11 9.16 -12.08 10.06
CA GLN A 11 8.40 -10.92 10.52
C GLN A 11 8.97 -10.33 11.82
N SER A 12 9.41 -11.17 12.77
CA SER A 12 10.06 -10.72 13.99
C SER A 12 11.37 -9.99 13.70
N ILE A 13 12.24 -10.59 12.88
CA ILE A 13 13.50 -9.96 12.44
C ILE A 13 13.21 -8.63 11.73
N SER A 14 12.16 -8.56 10.91
CA SER A 14 11.80 -7.31 10.23
C SER A 14 11.41 -6.20 11.21
N ARG A 15 10.83 -6.51 12.37
CA ARG A 15 10.49 -5.52 13.41
C ARG A 15 11.75 -5.00 14.12
N GLU A 16 12.71 -5.88 14.36
CA GLU A 16 13.99 -5.52 14.99
C GLU A 16 14.91 -4.73 14.05
N VAL A 17 15.03 -5.15 12.79
CA VAL A 17 15.99 -4.58 11.83
C VAL A 17 15.51 -3.27 11.22
N ALA A 18 14.20 -3.05 11.08
CA ALA A 18 13.66 -1.82 10.49
C ALA A 18 14.15 -0.52 11.18
N PRO A 19 14.06 -0.37 12.51
CA PRO A 19 14.58 0.81 13.19
C PRO A 19 16.12 0.89 13.14
N LEU A 20 16.83 -0.25 13.20
CA LEU A 20 18.29 -0.26 13.07
C LEU A 20 18.75 0.27 11.70
N ARG A 21 18.06 -0.15 10.63
CA ARG A 21 18.33 0.32 9.28
C ARG A 21 17.96 1.80 9.10
N ALA A 22 16.86 2.26 9.70
CA ALA A 22 16.50 3.67 9.69
C ALA A 22 17.58 4.51 10.37
N LYS A 23 18.01 4.10 11.57
CA LYS A 23 19.11 4.74 12.30
C LYS A 23 20.41 4.75 11.49
N HIS A 24 20.79 3.62 10.90
CA HIS A 24 21.99 3.53 10.07
C HIS A 24 21.95 4.48 8.87
N ASN A 25 20.80 4.55 8.18
CA ASN A 25 20.62 5.50 7.08
C ASN A 25 20.72 6.95 7.56
N ASP A 26 20.13 7.30 8.71
CA ASP A 26 20.25 8.63 9.29
C ASP A 26 21.70 8.95 9.72
N ASP A 27 22.43 7.97 10.26
CA ASP A 27 23.85 8.10 10.61
C ASP A 27 24.72 8.47 9.40
N ILE A 28 24.39 7.94 8.21
CA ILE A 28 25.06 8.30 6.97
C ILE A 28 24.58 9.67 6.48
N LYS A 29 23.27 9.86 6.32
CA LYS A 29 22.70 11.03 5.64
C LYS A 29 22.79 12.33 6.45
N LEU A 30 22.84 12.23 7.77
CA LEU A 30 22.96 13.39 8.66
C LEU A 30 24.40 13.68 9.08
N ASN A 31 25.37 12.87 8.63
CA ASN A 31 26.79 13.05 8.91
C ASN A 31 27.30 14.36 8.30
N LYS A 32 27.61 15.32 9.16
CA LYS A 32 28.09 16.65 8.75
C LYS A 32 29.39 16.60 7.96
N ALA A 33 30.38 15.83 8.41
CA ALA A 33 31.68 15.75 7.75
C ALA A 33 31.58 15.15 6.34
N LEU A 34 30.78 14.09 6.18
CA LEU A 34 30.52 13.47 4.89
C LEU A 34 29.77 14.43 3.96
N PHE A 35 28.71 15.09 4.47
CA PHE A 35 27.96 16.03 3.66
C PHE A 35 28.79 17.24 3.23
N THR A 36 29.65 17.79 4.10
CA THR A 36 30.56 18.88 3.74
C THR A 36 31.44 18.53 2.55
N ARG A 37 31.98 17.31 2.50
CA ARG A 37 32.79 16.84 1.36
C ARG A 37 31.97 16.75 0.07
N ILE A 38 30.77 16.18 0.13
CA ILE A 38 29.88 16.05 -1.03
C ILE A 38 29.45 17.44 -1.52
N LYS A 39 29.11 18.34 -0.60
CA LYS A 39 28.72 19.72 -0.88
C LYS A 39 29.84 20.48 -1.58
N GLN A 40 31.08 20.36 -1.10
CA GLN A 40 32.23 21.01 -1.75
C GLN A 40 32.39 20.56 -3.21
N ILE A 41 32.36 19.25 -3.48
CA ILE A 41 32.47 18.71 -4.84
C ILE A 41 31.31 19.21 -5.71
N TYR A 42 30.10 19.26 -5.16
CA TYR A 42 28.91 19.78 -5.85
C TYR A 42 29.03 21.27 -6.20
N GLU A 43 29.54 22.10 -5.28
CA GLU A 43 29.75 23.54 -5.50
C GLU A 43 30.85 23.83 -6.53
N GLU A 44 31.80 22.91 -6.71
CA GLU A 44 32.89 23.02 -7.68
C GLU A 44 32.61 22.27 -9.01
N LYS A 45 31.41 21.69 -9.18
CA LYS A 45 31.12 20.70 -10.25
C LYS A 45 31.43 21.19 -11.67
N ASP A 46 31.21 22.46 -11.95
CA ASP A 46 31.43 23.07 -13.28
C ASP A 46 32.92 23.08 -13.67
N ARG A 47 33.84 22.92 -12.71
CA ARG A 47 35.30 22.90 -12.93
C ARG A 47 35.86 21.49 -13.08
N LEU A 48 35.05 20.46 -12.84
CA LEU A 48 35.51 19.06 -12.77
C LEU A 48 35.45 18.32 -14.11
N GLY A 49 34.85 18.93 -15.15
CA GLY A 49 34.75 18.30 -16.48
C GLY A 49 34.00 16.96 -16.45
N LEU A 50 32.95 16.86 -15.62
CA LEU A 50 32.19 15.63 -15.42
C LEU A 50 31.45 15.20 -16.70
N THR A 51 31.39 13.90 -16.92
CA THR A 51 30.45 13.30 -17.89
C THR A 51 28.99 13.50 -17.41
N PRO A 52 27.98 13.43 -18.31
CA PRO A 52 26.58 13.56 -17.94
C PRO A 52 26.14 12.60 -16.82
N GLU A 53 26.62 11.35 -16.86
CA GLU A 53 26.32 10.34 -15.84
C GLU A 53 26.94 10.70 -14.48
N GLN A 54 28.16 11.26 -14.47
CA GLN A 54 28.83 11.69 -13.25
C GLN A 54 28.19 12.93 -12.63
N ASP A 55 27.79 13.91 -13.44
CA ASP A 55 27.07 15.10 -12.96
C ASP A 55 25.72 14.69 -12.35
N THR A 56 24.99 13.82 -13.04
CA THR A 56 23.72 13.25 -12.55
C THR A 56 23.93 12.50 -11.22
N LEU A 57 24.99 11.70 -11.11
CA LEU A 57 25.32 10.99 -9.88
C LEU A 57 25.60 11.97 -8.74
N LEU A 58 26.43 12.98 -8.98
CA LEU A 58 26.80 13.99 -8.00
C LEU A 58 25.56 14.77 -7.53
N GLU A 59 24.69 15.18 -8.44
CA GLU A 59 23.41 15.83 -8.13
C GLU A 59 22.51 14.92 -7.28
N ASN A 60 22.39 13.63 -7.64
CA ASN A 60 21.60 12.66 -6.89
C ASN A 60 22.12 12.46 -5.46
N TYR A 61 23.44 12.40 -5.27
CA TYR A 61 24.05 12.32 -3.95
C TYR A 61 23.80 13.60 -3.16
N TYR A 62 24.12 14.76 -3.72
CA TYR A 62 23.96 16.04 -3.05
C TYR A 62 22.51 16.28 -2.61
N LEU A 63 21.56 16.20 -3.55
CA LEU A 63 20.13 16.37 -3.25
C LEU A 63 19.63 15.27 -2.32
N GLY A 64 20.13 14.05 -2.45
CA GLY A 64 19.81 12.95 -1.54
C GLY A 64 20.20 13.22 -0.09
N PHE A 65 21.28 13.96 0.17
CA PHE A 65 21.65 14.40 1.52
C PHE A 65 20.81 15.59 1.98
N VAL A 66 20.64 16.61 1.13
CA VAL A 66 19.82 17.80 1.44
C VAL A 66 18.41 17.39 1.83
N ARG A 67 17.75 16.55 1.02
CA ARG A 67 16.39 16.03 1.23
C ARG A 67 16.28 15.01 2.36
N SER A 68 17.40 14.55 2.90
CA SER A 68 17.46 13.76 4.13
C SER A 68 17.78 14.61 5.35
N GLY A 69 17.84 15.94 5.23
CA GLY A 69 18.01 16.86 6.36
C GLY A 69 19.47 17.16 6.72
N ALA A 70 20.43 16.93 5.82
CA ALA A 70 21.84 17.22 6.09
C ALA A 70 22.11 18.69 6.48
N ASN A 71 21.31 19.63 5.94
CA ASN A 71 21.35 21.07 6.21
C ASN A 71 20.66 21.50 7.51
N LEU A 72 19.96 20.60 8.21
CA LEU A 72 19.28 20.94 9.46
C LEU A 72 20.28 21.21 10.59
N ASN A 73 19.86 22.01 11.57
CA ASN A 73 20.57 22.13 12.84
C ASN A 73 20.47 20.81 13.63
N ASP A 74 21.32 20.64 14.65
CA ASP A 74 21.43 19.38 15.38
C ASP A 74 20.13 19.01 16.12
N GLY A 75 19.37 20.00 16.61
CA GLY A 75 18.08 19.77 17.26
C GLY A 75 17.03 19.22 16.29
N ASP A 76 16.96 19.77 15.08
CA ASP A 76 16.04 19.32 14.05
C ASP A 76 16.46 17.98 13.43
N LYS A 77 17.77 17.69 13.36
CA LYS A 77 18.28 16.36 13.00
C LYS A 77 17.80 15.29 13.98
N GLU A 78 17.81 15.58 15.27
CA GLU A 78 17.32 14.66 16.30
C GLU A 78 15.80 14.43 16.18
N LYS A 79 15.02 15.48 15.92
CA LYS A 79 13.58 15.33 15.62
C LYS A 79 13.35 14.46 14.38
N LEU A 80 14.11 14.69 13.31
CA LEU A 80 14.00 13.93 12.08
C LEU A 80 14.29 12.44 12.29
N ARG A 81 15.33 12.12 13.08
CA ARG A 81 15.68 10.74 13.46
C ARG A 81 14.53 10.02 14.15
N ARG A 82 13.92 10.66 15.16
CA ARG A 82 12.78 10.10 15.88
C ARG A 82 11.60 9.82 14.96
N ILE A 83 11.30 10.77 14.06
CA ILE A 83 10.23 10.61 13.06
C ILE A 83 10.53 9.43 12.12
N ASN A 84 11.76 9.32 11.61
CA ASN A 84 12.17 8.24 10.70
C ASN A 84 12.13 6.87 11.39
N GLU A 85 12.59 6.79 12.64
CA GLU A 85 12.53 5.57 13.44
C GLU A 85 11.07 5.14 13.67
N GLU A 86 10.21 6.05 14.09
CA GLU A 86 8.79 5.75 14.34
C GLU A 86 8.08 5.31 13.05
N LEU A 87 8.26 6.05 11.95
CA LEU A 87 7.71 5.67 10.64
C LEU A 87 8.18 4.27 10.21
N SER A 88 9.45 3.92 10.47
CA SER A 88 9.99 2.60 10.11
C SER A 88 9.26 1.46 10.82
N LYS A 89 8.92 1.64 12.11
CA LYS A 89 8.16 0.67 12.91
C LYS A 89 6.71 0.60 12.42
N LEU A 90 6.06 1.74 12.26
CA LEU A 90 4.66 1.83 11.80
C LEU A 90 4.47 1.19 10.42
N TYR A 91 5.41 1.35 9.49
CA TYR A 91 5.32 0.69 8.18
C TYR A 91 5.45 -0.82 8.24
N VAL A 92 6.25 -1.35 9.17
CA VAL A 92 6.34 -2.81 9.38
C VAL A 92 5.04 -3.33 9.96
N GLU A 93 4.53 -2.68 11.00
CA GLU A 93 3.29 -3.04 11.67
C GLU A 93 2.09 -3.01 10.70
N PHE A 94 1.91 -1.92 9.96
CA PHE A 94 0.86 -1.79 8.95
C PHE A 94 0.85 -2.95 7.95
N ARG A 95 2.02 -3.31 7.42
CA ARG A 95 2.15 -4.42 6.45
C ARG A 95 1.83 -5.77 7.08
N GLN A 96 2.29 -6.02 8.31
CA GLN A 96 2.03 -7.28 9.01
C GLN A 96 0.55 -7.42 9.35
N ASN A 97 -0.09 -6.36 9.86
CA ASN A 97 -1.52 -6.33 10.13
C ASN A 97 -2.34 -6.60 8.87
N HIS A 98 -2.00 -5.95 7.75
CA HIS A 98 -2.67 -6.19 6.47
C HIS A 98 -2.51 -7.63 5.98
N LEU A 99 -1.31 -8.21 6.12
CA LEU A 99 -1.07 -9.61 5.75
C LEU A 99 -1.88 -10.57 6.62
N LYS A 100 -1.92 -10.36 7.93
CA LYS A 100 -2.72 -11.18 8.85
C LYS A 100 -4.21 -11.12 8.50
N GLN A 101 -4.73 -9.93 8.24
CA GLN A 101 -6.11 -9.72 7.78
C GLN A 101 -6.39 -10.38 6.43
N THR A 102 -5.41 -10.44 5.53
CA THR A 102 -5.54 -11.11 4.23
C THR A 102 -5.53 -12.64 4.37
N ASN A 103 -4.74 -13.16 5.29
CA ASN A 103 -4.61 -14.59 5.57
C ASN A 103 -5.71 -15.14 6.48
N ALA A 104 -6.50 -14.27 7.09
CA ALA A 104 -7.71 -14.65 7.80
C ALA A 104 -8.67 -15.39 6.88
N ILE A 105 -9.42 -16.34 7.43
CA ILE A 105 -10.45 -17.08 6.70
C ILE A 105 -11.51 -16.09 6.25
N GLY A 106 -11.76 -16.00 4.94
CA GLY A 106 -12.73 -15.07 4.37
C GLY A 106 -14.15 -15.60 4.48
N LEU A 107 -14.36 -16.85 4.05
CA LEU A 107 -15.65 -17.55 4.12
C LEU A 107 -15.40 -19.06 4.21
N VAL A 108 -16.16 -19.72 5.08
CA VAL A 108 -16.26 -21.19 5.11
C VAL A 108 -17.65 -21.56 4.61
N ILE A 109 -17.71 -22.49 3.67
CA ILE A 109 -18.96 -23.08 3.17
C ILE A 109 -19.04 -24.52 3.64
N ASP A 110 -20.20 -24.89 4.16
CA ASP A 110 -20.49 -26.21 4.74
C ASP A 110 -21.51 -27.01 3.92
N LYS A 111 -22.08 -26.40 2.88
CA LYS A 111 -23.16 -27.01 2.08
C LYS A 111 -22.87 -26.85 0.59
N ASP A 112 -23.06 -27.93 -0.16
CA ASP A 112 -22.89 -27.93 -1.62
C ASP A 112 -23.76 -26.89 -2.33
N GLU A 113 -24.97 -26.64 -1.81
CA GLU A 113 -25.91 -25.66 -2.39
C GLU A 113 -25.32 -24.24 -2.47
N ASP A 114 -24.36 -23.92 -1.59
CA ASP A 114 -23.71 -22.61 -1.51
C ASP A 114 -22.51 -22.46 -2.46
N LEU A 115 -22.10 -23.54 -3.14
CA LEU A 115 -21.10 -23.54 -4.20
C LEU A 115 -21.68 -23.22 -5.59
N ALA A 116 -22.99 -23.05 -5.69
CA ALA A 116 -23.68 -22.84 -6.97
C ALA A 116 -23.03 -21.73 -7.81
N GLY A 117 -22.75 -22.04 -9.08
CA GLY A 117 -22.14 -21.15 -10.07
C GLY A 117 -20.61 -21.17 -10.09
N LEU A 118 -19.95 -21.67 -9.05
CA LEU A 118 -18.49 -21.76 -9.02
C LEU A 118 -17.96 -22.85 -9.98
N PRO A 119 -16.88 -22.59 -10.72
CA PRO A 119 -16.19 -23.62 -11.49
C PRO A 119 -15.60 -24.71 -10.59
N ASP A 120 -15.54 -25.95 -11.10
CA ASP A 120 -15.01 -27.10 -10.35
C ASP A 120 -13.59 -26.87 -9.82
N GLU A 121 -12.73 -26.19 -10.60
CA GLU A 121 -11.36 -25.84 -10.18
C GLU A 121 -11.35 -24.94 -8.94
N VAL A 122 -12.29 -24.00 -8.85
CA VAL A 122 -12.43 -23.08 -7.71
C VAL A 122 -12.96 -23.81 -6.48
N ILE A 123 -13.89 -24.75 -6.69
CA ILE A 123 -14.43 -25.61 -5.64
C ILE A 123 -13.32 -26.52 -5.10
N GLN A 124 -12.56 -27.18 -5.97
CA GLN A 124 -11.45 -28.06 -5.58
C GLN A 124 -10.39 -27.28 -4.79
N ALA A 125 -9.93 -26.12 -5.29
CA ALA A 125 -8.95 -25.30 -4.58
C ALA A 125 -9.44 -24.85 -3.19
N ALA A 126 -10.74 -24.56 -3.05
CA ALA A 126 -11.32 -24.22 -1.76
C ALA A 126 -11.41 -25.42 -0.80
N ALA A 127 -11.60 -26.64 -1.31
CA ALA A 127 -11.57 -27.86 -0.52
C ALA A 127 -10.15 -28.18 -0.04
N GLU A 128 -9.15 -28.09 -0.91
CA GLU A 128 -7.73 -28.24 -0.57
C GLU A 128 -7.32 -27.21 0.51
N MET A 129 -7.73 -25.96 0.37
CA MET A 129 -7.53 -24.94 1.39
C MET A 129 -8.23 -25.28 2.72
N ALA A 130 -9.39 -25.94 2.71
CA ALA A 130 -10.05 -26.37 3.92
C ALA A 130 -9.27 -27.48 4.64
N GLU A 131 -8.67 -28.41 3.90
CA GLU A 131 -7.75 -29.43 4.44
C GLU A 131 -6.51 -28.79 5.04
N GLU A 132 -5.87 -27.85 4.35
CA GLU A 132 -4.73 -27.08 4.86
C GLU A 132 -5.05 -26.31 6.14
N ARG A 133 -6.31 -25.88 6.30
CA ARG A 133 -6.82 -25.17 7.48
C ARG A 133 -7.37 -26.10 8.57
N GLY A 134 -7.27 -27.42 8.39
CA GLY A 134 -7.67 -28.42 9.38
C GLY A 134 -9.19 -28.57 9.54
N ILE A 135 -9.97 -28.19 8.54
CA ILE A 135 -11.43 -28.33 8.52
C ILE A 135 -11.90 -29.11 7.28
N PRO A 136 -11.51 -30.39 7.15
CA PRO A 136 -11.84 -31.21 5.99
C PRO A 136 -13.36 -31.41 5.84
N GLY A 137 -13.81 -31.63 4.61
CA GLY A 137 -15.23 -31.78 4.27
C GLY A 137 -16.00 -30.45 4.14
N LYS A 138 -15.28 -29.33 4.08
CA LYS A 138 -15.81 -27.97 3.88
C LYS A 138 -15.02 -27.28 2.76
N TRP A 139 -15.42 -26.05 2.42
CA TRP A 139 -14.70 -25.20 1.46
C TRP A 139 -14.29 -23.89 2.10
N VAL A 140 -13.01 -23.51 1.94
CA VAL A 140 -12.46 -22.26 2.46
C VAL A 140 -12.13 -21.31 1.32
N PHE A 141 -12.80 -20.17 1.31
CA PHE A 141 -12.48 -19.05 0.45
C PHE A 141 -11.69 -17.99 1.23
N THR A 142 -10.55 -17.59 0.68
CA THR A 142 -9.65 -16.62 1.31
C THR A 142 -9.82 -15.24 0.67
N LEU A 143 -9.24 -14.23 1.32
CA LEU A 143 -9.22 -12.87 0.78
C LEU A 143 -8.07 -12.63 -0.19
N GLN A 144 -7.27 -13.65 -0.50
CA GLN A 144 -6.23 -13.57 -1.52
C GLN A 144 -6.87 -13.54 -2.91
N LYS A 145 -6.30 -12.75 -3.82
CA LYS A 145 -6.88 -12.51 -5.16
C LYS A 145 -7.25 -13.81 -5.93
N PRO A 146 -6.43 -14.88 -5.92
CA PRO A 146 -6.78 -16.12 -6.62
C PRO A 146 -8.03 -16.83 -6.09
N SER A 147 -8.42 -16.59 -4.83
CA SER A 147 -9.67 -17.12 -4.26
C SER A 147 -10.80 -16.11 -4.35
N PHE A 148 -10.51 -14.84 -4.01
CA PHE A 148 -11.46 -13.74 -3.96
C PHE A 148 -12.11 -13.41 -5.32
N ILE A 149 -11.31 -13.27 -6.38
CA ILE A 149 -11.80 -12.83 -7.70
C ILE A 149 -12.71 -13.90 -8.32
N PRO A 150 -12.28 -15.17 -8.45
CA PRO A 150 -13.15 -16.19 -9.05
C PRO A 150 -14.45 -16.41 -8.26
N PHE A 151 -14.41 -16.26 -6.94
CA PHE A 151 -15.62 -16.35 -6.11
C PHE A 151 -16.63 -15.25 -6.45
N LEU A 152 -16.18 -13.99 -6.58
CA LEU A 152 -17.08 -12.88 -6.91
C LEU A 152 -17.63 -12.94 -8.34
N MET A 153 -16.82 -13.38 -9.30
CA MET A 153 -17.22 -13.48 -10.71
C MET A 153 -18.26 -14.58 -10.95
N ASN A 154 -18.17 -15.71 -10.22
CA ASN A 154 -18.91 -16.92 -10.58
C ASN A 154 -19.98 -17.35 -9.56
N SER A 155 -19.85 -16.99 -8.28
CA SER A 155 -20.81 -17.45 -7.26
C SER A 155 -22.21 -16.89 -7.55
N SER A 156 -23.21 -17.75 -7.68
CA SER A 156 -24.61 -17.36 -7.81
C SER A 156 -25.20 -16.84 -6.49
N LYS A 157 -24.53 -17.05 -5.35
CA LYS A 157 -25.00 -16.67 -4.03
C LYS A 157 -24.62 -15.22 -3.70
N ARG A 158 -25.52 -14.30 -4.04
CA ARG A 158 -25.32 -12.85 -3.82
C ARG A 158 -24.92 -12.46 -2.40
N GLU A 159 -25.57 -13.02 -1.38
CA GLU A 159 -25.23 -12.68 0.01
C GLU A 159 -23.83 -13.17 0.41
N LEU A 160 -23.36 -14.29 -0.16
CA LEU A 160 -21.99 -14.75 0.06
C LEU A 160 -20.98 -13.85 -0.67
N ARG A 161 -21.27 -13.41 -1.90
CA ARG A 161 -20.45 -12.40 -2.60
C ARG A 161 -20.30 -11.13 -1.76
N LYS A 162 -21.40 -10.66 -1.16
CA LYS A 162 -21.41 -9.49 -0.27
C LYS A 162 -20.55 -9.69 0.98
N ILE A 163 -20.61 -10.87 1.62
CA ILE A 163 -19.77 -11.19 2.80
C ILE A 163 -18.29 -11.13 2.41
N VAL A 164 -17.90 -11.83 1.35
CA VAL A 164 -16.52 -11.90 0.88
C VAL A 164 -16.01 -10.53 0.42
N PHE A 165 -16.81 -9.78 -0.33
CA PHE A 165 -16.49 -8.41 -0.76
C PHE A 165 -16.26 -7.48 0.44
N LYS A 166 -17.18 -7.49 1.42
CA LYS A 166 -17.06 -6.65 2.62
C LYS A 166 -15.84 -7.03 3.46
N ALA A 167 -15.55 -8.31 3.62
CA ALA A 167 -14.34 -8.76 4.29
C ALA A 167 -13.09 -8.27 3.56
N TYR A 168 -13.07 -8.31 2.22
CA TYR A 168 -11.95 -7.84 1.41
C TYR A 168 -11.68 -6.34 1.56
N VAL A 169 -12.71 -5.50 1.41
CA VAL A 169 -12.54 -4.03 1.45
C VAL A 169 -12.29 -3.48 2.86
N ASN A 170 -12.70 -4.22 3.90
CA ASN A 170 -12.50 -3.81 5.30
C ASN A 170 -11.23 -4.37 5.94
N ARG A 171 -10.32 -5.01 5.19
CA ARG A 171 -9.05 -5.51 5.76
C ARG A 171 -8.27 -4.40 6.46
N GLY A 172 -8.02 -4.58 7.75
CA GLY A 172 -7.36 -3.58 8.60
C GLY A 172 -8.28 -2.43 9.03
N ASN A 173 -9.60 -2.61 8.96
CA ASN A 173 -10.62 -1.65 9.38
C ASN A 173 -11.75 -2.32 10.18
N ASN A 174 -11.43 -3.32 11.01
CA ASN A 174 -12.42 -4.15 11.70
C ASN A 174 -12.52 -3.88 13.22
N ASN A 175 -11.80 -2.88 13.74
CA ASN A 175 -11.70 -2.59 15.18
C ASN A 175 -11.15 -3.77 16.01
N ASP A 176 -10.30 -4.59 15.39
CA ASP A 176 -9.60 -5.70 16.02
C ASP A 176 -8.13 -5.37 16.28
N GLU A 177 -7.35 -6.35 16.72
CA GLU A 177 -5.91 -6.19 16.98
C GLU A 177 -5.07 -5.90 15.71
N PHE A 178 -5.64 -6.04 14.52
CA PHE A 178 -4.99 -5.77 13.23
C PHE A 178 -5.55 -4.52 12.55
N ASP A 179 -6.28 -3.69 13.29
CA ASP A 179 -6.83 -2.44 12.80
C ASP A 179 -5.72 -1.42 12.48
N ASN A 180 -5.75 -0.88 11.27
CA ASN A 180 -4.74 0.04 10.76
C ASN A 180 -5.18 1.51 10.81
N LYS A 181 -6.39 1.85 11.26
CA LYS A 181 -6.88 3.25 11.22
C LYS A 181 -5.96 4.20 11.97
N LYS A 182 -5.64 3.86 13.23
CA LYS A 182 -4.75 4.68 14.08
C LYS A 182 -3.34 4.75 13.51
N LEU A 183 -2.84 3.65 12.97
CA LEU A 183 -1.51 3.60 12.34
C LEU A 183 -1.42 4.51 11.12
N ILE A 184 -2.40 4.48 10.22
CA ILE A 184 -2.43 5.34 9.02
C ILE A 184 -2.47 6.82 9.43
N LEU A 185 -3.31 7.19 10.39
CA LEU A 185 -3.39 8.58 10.88
C LEU A 185 -2.04 9.05 11.44
N ARG A 186 -1.37 8.20 12.22
CA ARG A 186 -0.04 8.52 12.77
C ARG A 186 1.02 8.63 11.68
N ILE A 187 1.02 7.71 10.71
CA ILE A 187 1.91 7.75 9.55
C ILE A 187 1.71 9.06 8.76
N ALA A 188 0.46 9.44 8.48
CA ALA A 188 0.14 10.66 7.75
C ALA A 188 0.62 11.91 8.49
N SER A 189 0.36 12.00 9.80
CA SER A 189 0.84 13.09 10.65
C SER A 189 2.37 13.19 10.65
N LEU A 190 3.08 12.09 10.86
CA LEU A 190 4.55 12.06 10.85
C LEU A 190 5.13 12.41 9.48
N ARG A 191 4.49 12.01 8.38
CA ARG A 191 4.90 12.39 7.02
C ARG A 191 4.82 13.90 6.80
N VAL A 192 3.76 14.55 7.28
CA VAL A 192 3.61 16.02 7.22
C VAL A 192 4.64 16.69 8.10
N SER A 193 4.78 16.27 9.36
CA SER A 193 5.79 16.82 10.28
C SER A 193 7.21 16.71 9.71
N ARG A 194 7.54 15.58 9.08
CA ARG A 194 8.83 15.38 8.41
C ARG A 194 9.01 16.32 7.23
N ALA A 195 7.99 16.48 6.39
CA ALA A 195 8.05 17.37 5.24
C ALA A 195 8.26 18.82 5.67
N ASN A 196 7.49 19.29 6.65
CA ASN A 196 7.61 20.66 7.18
C ASN A 196 8.98 20.89 7.82
N LEU A 197 9.50 19.92 8.58
CA LEU A 197 10.85 20.00 9.15
C LEU A 197 11.92 20.15 8.07
N LEU A 198 11.71 19.58 6.88
CA LEU A 198 12.59 19.68 5.73
C LEU A 198 12.31 20.89 4.83
N GLY A 199 11.36 21.76 5.21
CA GLY A 199 11.03 22.98 4.46
C GLY A 199 9.97 22.81 3.36
N TYR A 200 9.26 21.69 3.31
CA TYR A 200 8.18 21.44 2.34
C TYR A 200 6.81 21.68 2.98
N GLU A 201 5.85 22.20 2.22
CA GLU A 201 4.49 22.45 2.69
C GLU A 201 3.74 21.15 3.02
N THR A 202 3.80 20.17 2.10
CA THR A 202 3.19 18.86 2.27
C THR A 202 4.17 17.73 2.01
N HIS A 203 3.79 16.51 2.43
CA HIS A 203 4.52 15.31 2.03
C HIS A 203 4.52 15.09 0.51
N ALA A 204 3.50 15.57 -0.20
CA ALA A 204 3.43 15.44 -1.65
C ALA A 204 4.47 16.34 -2.32
N ASP A 205 4.65 17.59 -1.86
CA ASP A 205 5.71 18.49 -2.36
C ASP A 205 7.09 17.87 -2.16
N TYR A 206 7.32 17.31 -0.96
CA TYR A 206 8.55 16.58 -0.68
C TYR A 206 8.78 15.45 -1.68
N VAL A 207 7.78 14.59 -1.94
CA VAL A 207 7.93 13.45 -2.86
C VAL A 207 8.10 13.91 -4.31
N LEU A 208 7.33 14.91 -4.74
CA LEU A 208 7.19 15.28 -6.15
C LEU A 208 8.33 16.12 -6.71
N GLU A 209 9.10 16.82 -5.88
CA GLU A 209 10.29 17.58 -6.30
C GLU A 209 11.21 16.75 -7.23
N ARG A 210 11.35 15.46 -6.92
CA ARG A 210 12.20 14.50 -7.66
C ARG A 210 11.46 13.67 -8.69
N ASN A 211 10.14 13.80 -8.79
CA ASN A 211 9.33 13.09 -9.76
C ASN A 211 9.14 13.93 -11.03
N MET A 212 8.72 13.29 -12.12
CA MET A 212 8.46 14.00 -13.39
C MET A 212 7.30 14.99 -13.30
N ALA A 213 6.31 14.71 -12.45
CA ALA A 213 5.15 15.60 -12.26
C ALA A 213 5.46 16.90 -11.50
N LYS A 214 6.61 16.97 -10.80
CA LYS A 214 7.15 18.13 -10.07
C LYS A 214 6.37 18.65 -8.87
N ASN A 215 5.04 18.78 -8.96
CA ASN A 215 4.23 19.35 -7.90
C ASN A 215 2.83 18.71 -7.82
N PRO A 216 2.11 18.88 -6.69
CA PRO A 216 0.78 18.34 -6.50
C PRO A 216 -0.25 18.86 -7.50
N GLU A 217 -0.13 20.12 -7.94
CA GLU A 217 -1.08 20.76 -8.87
C GLU A 217 -1.12 20.03 -10.21
N ASN A 218 0.04 19.70 -10.77
CA ASN A 218 0.16 18.96 -12.03
C ASN A 218 -0.46 17.56 -11.91
N VAL A 219 -0.22 16.88 -10.77
CA VAL A 219 -0.80 15.55 -10.51
C VAL A 219 -2.32 15.64 -10.44
N CYS A 220 -2.84 16.59 -9.65
CA CYS A 220 -4.28 16.79 -9.48
C CYS A 220 -4.95 17.22 -10.79
N ALA A 221 -4.34 18.10 -11.58
CA ALA A 221 -4.86 18.51 -12.88
C ALA A 221 -4.99 17.31 -13.82
N PHE A 222 -3.91 16.53 -13.97
CA PHE A 222 -3.90 15.33 -14.82
C PHE A 222 -4.96 14.30 -14.37
N LEU A 223 -5.03 14.00 -13.08
CA LEU A 223 -6.02 13.05 -12.55
C LEU A 223 -7.46 13.56 -12.75
N ASN A 224 -7.71 14.86 -12.57
CA ASN A 224 -9.04 15.44 -12.78
C ASN A 224 -9.47 15.44 -14.26
N ASP A 225 -8.53 15.61 -15.18
CA ASP A 225 -8.81 15.53 -16.62
C ASP A 225 -9.18 14.11 -17.05
N LEU A 226 -8.59 13.08 -16.42
CA LEU A 226 -8.99 11.69 -16.61
C LEU A 226 -10.31 11.35 -15.88
N TRP A 227 -10.52 11.92 -14.70
CA TRP A 227 -11.66 11.62 -13.84
C TRP A 227 -13.01 11.97 -14.48
N LYS A 228 -13.09 13.12 -15.16
CA LYS A 228 -14.32 13.59 -15.82
C LYS A 228 -14.88 12.59 -16.85
N PRO A 229 -14.12 12.15 -17.87
CA PRO A 229 -14.60 11.14 -18.80
C PRO A 229 -14.76 9.76 -18.15
N ALA A 230 -13.90 9.38 -17.19
CA ALA A 230 -14.00 8.10 -16.50
C ALA A 230 -15.31 7.96 -15.71
N ILE A 231 -15.73 8.99 -14.96
CA ILE A 231 -17.03 9.00 -14.27
C ILE A 231 -18.19 8.88 -15.26
N LYS A 232 -18.11 9.59 -16.39
CA LYS A 232 -19.18 9.53 -17.41
C LYS A 232 -19.33 8.09 -17.91
N ARG A 233 -18.22 7.43 -18.22
CA ARG A 233 -18.22 6.03 -18.67
C ARG A 233 -18.71 5.08 -17.58
N ALA A 234 -18.22 5.21 -16.35
CA ALA A 234 -18.64 4.38 -15.22
C ALA A 234 -20.15 4.47 -14.94
N LYS A 235 -20.75 5.66 -15.08
CA LYS A 235 -22.21 5.83 -14.94
C LYS A 235 -22.99 5.09 -16.02
N MET A 236 -22.48 5.06 -17.25
CA MET A 236 -23.09 4.28 -18.34
C MET A 236 -22.99 2.79 -18.04
N GLU A 237 -21.82 2.32 -17.62
CA GLU A 237 -21.60 0.90 -17.29
C GLU A 237 -22.47 0.44 -16.10
N VAL A 238 -22.63 1.26 -15.06
CA VAL A 238 -23.60 1.01 -13.98
C VAL A 238 -25.03 0.86 -14.51
N ALA A 239 -25.44 1.71 -15.45
CA ALA A 239 -26.77 1.62 -16.05
C ALA A 239 -26.92 0.35 -16.91
N ASP A 240 -25.91 -0.01 -17.69
CA ASP A 240 -25.87 -1.22 -18.52
C ASP A 240 -25.99 -2.47 -17.63
N MET A 241 -25.24 -2.52 -16.53
CA MET A 241 -25.30 -3.63 -15.56
C MET A 241 -26.66 -3.70 -14.85
N GLN A 242 -27.25 -2.57 -14.45
CA GLN A 242 -28.59 -2.57 -13.87
C GLN A 242 -29.64 -3.04 -14.89
N ALA A 243 -29.49 -2.72 -16.17
CA ALA A 243 -30.37 -3.20 -17.22
C ALA A 243 -30.27 -4.72 -17.44
N ILE A 244 -29.08 -5.32 -17.24
CA ILE A 244 -28.90 -6.78 -17.23
C ILE A 244 -29.70 -7.39 -16.07
N ILE A 245 -29.50 -6.89 -14.84
CA ILE A 245 -30.20 -7.36 -13.64
C ILE A 245 -31.74 -7.33 -13.83
N ASN A 246 -32.27 -6.22 -14.35
CA ASN A 246 -33.70 -6.06 -14.58
C ASN A 246 -34.23 -7.04 -15.65
N ARG A 247 -33.46 -7.27 -16.72
CA ARG A 247 -33.83 -8.18 -17.82
C ARG A 247 -33.82 -9.64 -17.38
N GLU A 248 -32.96 -10.00 -16.43
CA GLU A 248 -32.93 -11.33 -15.79
C GLU A 248 -34.07 -11.52 -14.77
N GLY A 249 -34.90 -10.49 -14.55
CA GLY A 249 -36.08 -10.56 -13.68
C GLY A 249 -35.76 -10.38 -12.20
N HIS A 250 -34.58 -9.87 -11.86
CA HIS A 250 -34.20 -9.59 -10.48
C HIS A 250 -34.63 -8.19 -10.04
N ASP A 251 -35.39 -8.12 -8.94
CA ASP A 251 -35.76 -6.84 -8.31
C ASP A 251 -34.70 -6.42 -7.26
N LEU A 252 -33.51 -6.06 -7.74
CA LEU A 252 -32.43 -5.59 -6.88
C LEU A 252 -31.63 -4.47 -7.52
N LYS A 253 -31.13 -3.56 -6.66
CA LYS A 253 -30.20 -2.51 -7.06
C LYS A 253 -28.77 -3.05 -7.10
N LEU A 254 -28.07 -2.81 -8.20
CA LEU A 254 -26.65 -3.12 -8.37
C LEU A 254 -25.82 -2.61 -7.17
N GLN A 255 -24.96 -3.47 -6.64
CA GLN A 255 -24.00 -3.14 -5.59
C GLN A 255 -22.58 -3.51 -6.03
N ALA A 256 -21.57 -3.10 -5.26
CA ALA A 256 -20.16 -3.35 -5.61
C ALA A 256 -19.77 -4.84 -5.67
N TRP A 257 -20.50 -5.71 -4.96
CA TRP A 257 -20.32 -7.17 -5.02
C TRP A 257 -21.13 -7.84 -6.15
N ASP A 258 -21.81 -7.04 -6.97
CA ASP A 258 -22.55 -7.47 -8.16
C ASP A 258 -21.85 -7.02 -9.46
N TRP A 259 -20.71 -6.31 -9.38
CA TRP A 259 -19.99 -5.75 -10.53
C TRP A 259 -19.10 -6.75 -11.30
N TRP A 260 -18.77 -7.87 -10.67
CA TRP A 260 -17.62 -8.72 -11.02
C TRP A 260 -17.88 -9.63 -12.21
#